data_AF-A0A6P2NLZ1-F1
#
_entry.id   AF-A0A6P2NLZ1-F1
#
_cell.length_a   1.000
_cell.length_b   1.000
_cell.length_c   1.000
_cell.angle_alpha   90.00
_cell.angle_beta   90.00
_cell.angle_gamma   90.00
#
_symmetry.space_group_name_H-M   'P 1'
#
loop_
_entity.id
_entity.type
_entity.pdbx_description
1 polymer ?
#
loop_
_entity_poly.entity_id
_entity_poly.type
_entity_poly.pdbx_seq_one_letter_code
_entity_poly.pdbx_strand_id
1 'polypeptide(L)'
;MKETRTACLQGQVIDERVELTFVELCRISGASEAELTLWVAEGALDPMGAGPREWRFSGAVLRRVAIAQRLSRDLMINPPGIALALDLLDEIDALRAVTRATPAAHRESGPPAGPA
;
A
#
# COMPACT_ATOMS: atom_id res chain seq x y z
N MET A 1 -33.50 28.17 10.32
CA MET A 1 -32.67 27.42 11.28
C MET A 1 -32.28 26.11 10.60
N LYS A 2 -31.03 25.95 10.13
CA LYS A 2 -30.58 24.69 9.47
C LYS A 2 -29.92 23.83 10.55
N GLU A 3 -30.53 22.70 10.87
CA GLU A 3 -29.98 21.72 11.79
C GLU A 3 -28.78 21.03 11.14
N THR A 4 -27.60 21.21 11.74
CA THR A 4 -26.38 20.52 11.32
C THR A 4 -26.51 19.05 11.71
N ARG A 5 -26.71 18.19 10.71
CA ARG A 5 -26.81 16.74 10.91
C ARG A 5 -25.39 16.19 11.12
N THR A 6 -24.99 16.03 12.37
CA THR A 6 -23.71 15.41 12.73
C THR A 6 -23.77 13.93 12.35
N ALA A 7 -23.12 13.56 11.25
CA ALA A 7 -22.91 12.16 10.89
C ALA A 7 -21.73 11.62 11.70
N CYS A 8 -21.99 10.65 12.59
CA CYS A 8 -20.93 9.91 13.25
C CYS A 8 -20.42 8.82 12.30
N LEU A 9 -19.13 8.86 11.94
CA LEU A 9 -18.46 7.80 11.21
C LEU A 9 -17.85 6.83 12.21
N GLN A 10 -18.29 5.57 12.18
CA GLN A 10 -17.66 4.48 12.91
C GLN A 10 -16.78 3.68 11.94
N GLY A 11 -15.57 3.36 12.37
CA GLY A 11 -14.62 2.58 11.60
C GLY A 11 -13.79 1.67 12.52
N GLN A 12 -13.30 0.57 11.97
CA GLN A 12 -12.36 -0.32 12.64
C GLN A 12 -10.94 -0.02 12.15
N VAL A 13 -9.98 0.10 13.06
CA VAL A 13 -8.56 0.19 12.71
C VAL A 13 -8.06 -1.23 12.42
N ILE A 14 -7.52 -1.42 11.22
CA ILE A 14 -6.90 -2.67 10.80
C ILE A 14 -5.39 -2.42 10.78
N ASP A 15 -4.64 -3.21 11.52
CA ASP A 15 -3.18 -3.22 11.47
C ASP A 15 -2.65 -4.36 10.58
N GLU A 16 -1.34 -4.39 10.39
CA GLU A 16 -0.66 -5.33 9.50
C GLU A 16 -0.73 -6.80 9.97
N ARG A 17 -1.05 -7.06 11.25
CA ARG A 17 -1.12 -8.40 11.85
C ARG A 17 -2.49 -9.05 11.70
N VAL A 18 -3.48 -8.30 11.23
CA VAL A 18 -4.79 -8.87 10.90
C VAL A 18 -4.67 -9.72 9.64
N GLU A 19 -5.19 -10.95 9.70
CA GLU A 19 -5.38 -11.78 8.53
C GLU A 19 -6.80 -11.62 8.00
N LEU A 20 -6.91 -11.28 6.72
CA LEU A 20 -8.16 -11.10 6.00
C LEU A 20 -8.37 -12.27 5.05
N THR A 21 -9.57 -12.82 5.04
CA THR A 21 -10.03 -13.72 3.99
C THR A 21 -10.27 -12.95 2.69
N PHE A 22 -10.34 -13.68 1.56
CA PHE A 22 -10.68 -13.08 0.27
C PHE A 22 -12.02 -12.31 0.29
N VAL A 23 -13.04 -12.85 0.97
CA VAL A 23 -14.36 -12.22 1.08
C VAL A 23 -14.33 -10.95 1.93
N GLU A 24 -13.58 -10.95 3.03
CA GLU A 24 -13.39 -9.76 3.85
C GLU A 24 -12.63 -8.67 3.09
N LEU A 25 -11.60 -9.05 2.32
CA LEU A 25 -10.87 -8.11 1.48
C LEU A 25 -11.76 -7.46 0.43
N CYS A 26 -12.62 -8.23 -0.26
CA CYS A 26 -13.63 -7.69 -1.18
C CYS A 26 -14.53 -6.67 -0.46
N ARG A 27 -15.07 -7.05 0.70
CA ARG A 27 -16.01 -6.23 1.46
C ARG A 27 -15.40 -4.92 1.96
N ILE A 28 -14.17 -4.96 2.49
CA ILE A 28 -13.50 -3.79 3.07
C ILE A 28 -13.01 -2.86 1.96
N SER A 29 -12.44 -3.42 0.89
CA SER A 29 -11.88 -2.62 -0.19
C SER A 29 -12.91 -2.09 -1.18
N GLY A 30 -14.07 -2.74 -1.28
CA GLY A 30 -15.10 -2.46 -2.29
C GLY A 30 -14.74 -2.96 -3.70
N ALA A 31 -13.60 -3.64 -3.87
CA ALA A 31 -13.23 -4.26 -5.14
C ALA A 31 -14.03 -5.53 -5.39
N SER A 32 -14.33 -5.82 -6.66
CA SER A 32 -15.03 -7.05 -7.04
C SER A 32 -14.12 -8.27 -6.91
N GLU A 33 -14.72 -9.45 -6.74
CA GLU A 33 -13.98 -10.72 -6.73
C GLU A 33 -13.19 -10.92 -8.02
N ALA A 34 -13.72 -10.49 -9.16
CA ALA A 34 -13.06 -10.60 -10.46
C ALA A 34 -11.79 -9.73 -10.51
N GLU A 35 -11.86 -8.48 -10.05
CA GLU A 35 -10.70 -7.57 -9.99
C GLU A 35 -9.61 -8.12 -9.07
N LEU A 36 -9.97 -8.52 -7.84
CA LEU A 36 -8.99 -9.04 -6.90
C LEU A 36 -8.37 -10.36 -7.36
N THR A 37 -9.17 -11.27 -7.95
CA THR A 37 -8.65 -12.52 -8.52
C THR A 37 -7.64 -12.24 -9.62
N LEU A 38 -7.93 -11.27 -10.48
CA LEU A 38 -7.05 -10.90 -11.58
C LEU A 38 -5.76 -10.25 -11.07
N TRP A 39 -5.84 -9.37 -10.08
CA TRP A 39 -4.65 -8.81 -9.44
C TRP A 39 -3.80 -9.87 -8.73
N VAL A 40 -4.41 -10.87 -8.10
CA VAL A 40 -3.64 -12.01 -7.57
C VAL A 40 -2.98 -12.80 -8.70
N ALA A 41 -3.70 -13.07 -9.79
CA ALA A 41 -3.16 -13.82 -10.92
C ALA A 41 -1.97 -13.13 -11.60
N GLU A 42 -1.97 -11.80 -11.64
CA GLU A 42 -0.87 -10.99 -12.18
C GLU A 42 0.25 -10.71 -11.15
N GLY A 43 0.15 -11.24 -9.92
CA GLY A 43 1.14 -11.01 -8.86
C GLY A 43 1.09 -9.62 -8.22
N ALA A 44 0.05 -8.83 -8.51
CA ALA A 44 -0.17 -7.55 -7.84
C ALA A 44 -0.53 -7.72 -6.36
N LEU A 45 -1.08 -8.87 -5.98
CA LEU A 45 -1.43 -9.22 -4.60
C LEU A 45 -0.94 -10.64 -4.30
N ASP A 46 -0.30 -10.82 -3.14
CA ASP A 46 0.29 -12.10 -2.75
C ASP A 46 -0.44 -12.71 -1.53
N PRO A 47 -1.49 -13.53 -1.74
CA PRO A 47 -2.13 -14.26 -0.66
C PRO A 47 -1.31 -15.47 -0.21
N MET A 48 -1.52 -15.85 1.05
CA MET A 48 -1.17 -17.19 1.53
C MET A 48 -2.30 -18.18 1.20
N GLY A 49 -1.96 -19.38 0.73
CA GLY A 49 -2.93 -20.44 0.41
C GLY A 49 -3.07 -20.71 -1.09
N ALA A 50 -3.64 -21.87 -1.44
CA ALA A 50 -3.60 -22.37 -2.82
C ALA A 50 -4.68 -21.79 -3.75
N GLY A 51 -5.71 -21.13 -3.21
CA GLY A 51 -6.79 -20.56 -4.02
C GLY A 51 -7.77 -19.69 -3.24
N PRO A 52 -8.77 -19.09 -3.91
CA PRO A 52 -9.63 -18.03 -3.35
C PRO A 52 -10.30 -18.34 -2.00
N ARG A 53 -10.63 -19.61 -1.73
CA ARG A 53 -11.23 -20.03 -0.45
C ARG A 53 -10.22 -20.08 0.69
N GLU A 54 -8.97 -20.41 0.37
CA GLU A 54 -7.87 -20.54 1.32
C GLU A 54 -7.08 -19.25 1.47
N TRP A 55 -7.20 -18.32 0.52
CA TRP A 55 -6.45 -17.07 0.52
C TRP A 55 -6.60 -16.30 1.83
N ARG A 56 -5.44 -15.96 2.39
CA ARG A 56 -5.27 -15.07 3.53
C ARG A 56 -4.33 -13.94 3.15
N PHE A 57 -4.70 -12.73 3.54
CA PHE A 57 -3.92 -11.52 3.29
C PHE A 57 -3.64 -10.78 4.58
N SER A 58 -2.46 -10.20 4.72
CA SER A 58 -2.18 -9.28 5.83
C SER A 58 -2.94 -7.97 5.66
N GLY A 59 -3.19 -7.24 6.75
CA GLY A 59 -3.84 -5.93 6.69
C GLY A 59 -3.11 -4.91 5.80
N ALA A 60 -1.80 -5.08 5.59
CA ALA A 60 -1.00 -4.24 4.68
C ALA A 60 -1.51 -4.28 3.23
N VAL A 61 -2.17 -5.37 2.81
CA VAL A 61 -2.73 -5.54 1.47
C VAL A 61 -3.76 -4.45 1.13
N LEU A 62 -4.46 -3.91 2.14
CA LEU A 62 -5.50 -2.90 1.93
C LEU A 62 -4.96 -1.64 1.28
N ARG A 63 -3.75 -1.22 1.64
CA ARG A 63 -3.07 -0.09 0.99
C ARG A 63 -2.80 -0.41 -0.48
N ARG A 64 -2.29 -1.62 -0.76
CA ARG A 64 -1.96 -2.08 -2.12
C ARG A 64 -3.22 -2.11 -3.00
N VAL A 65 -4.31 -2.66 -2.50
CA VAL A 65 -5.62 -2.69 -3.16
C VAL A 65 -6.18 -1.29 -3.41
N ALA A 66 -6.06 -0.37 -2.44
CA ALA A 66 -6.52 1.00 -2.62
C ALA A 66 -5.76 1.73 -3.75
N ILE A 67 -4.46 1.49 -3.87
CA ILE A 67 -3.64 2.03 -4.96
C ILE A 67 -4.03 1.37 -6.30
N ALA A 68 -4.14 0.04 -6.34
CA ALA A 68 -4.56 -0.71 -7.53
C ALA A 68 -5.88 -0.20 -8.11
N GLN A 69 -6.89 0.01 -7.25
CA GLN A 69 -8.18 0.56 -7.64
C GLN A 69 -8.06 1.96 -8.26
N ARG A 70 -7.21 2.83 -7.71
CA ARG A 70 -6.96 4.17 -8.27
C ARG A 70 -6.23 4.09 -9.60
N LEU A 71 -5.22 3.25 -9.73
CA LEU A 71 -4.53 3.02 -11.01
C LEU A 71 -5.49 2.50 -12.09
N SER A 72 -6.36 1.56 -11.72
CA SER A 72 -7.35 0.99 -12.63
C SER A 72 -8.42 2.00 -13.06
N ARG A 73 -8.94 2.82 -12.13
CA ARG A 73 -10.05 3.75 -12.43
C ARG A 73 -9.59 5.09 -12.98
N ASP A 74 -8.54 5.66 -12.40
CA ASP A 74 -8.13 7.04 -12.70
C ASP A 74 -7.19 7.07 -13.91
N LEU A 75 -6.40 6.01 -14.12
CA LEU A 75 -5.43 5.92 -15.21
C LEU A 75 -5.74 4.81 -16.22
N MET A 76 -6.82 4.04 -16.02
CA MET A 76 -7.24 2.95 -16.93
C MET A 76 -6.12 1.95 -17.22
N ILE A 77 -5.23 1.71 -16.25
CA ILE A 77 -4.11 0.78 -16.38
C ILE A 77 -4.65 -0.64 -16.34
N ASN A 78 -4.11 -1.50 -17.22
CA ASN A 78 -4.48 -2.91 -17.24
C ASN A 78 -3.90 -3.67 -16.03
N PRO A 79 -4.43 -4.85 -15.68
CA PRO A 79 -3.99 -5.60 -14.51
C PRO A 79 -2.49 -5.95 -14.45
N PRO A 80 -1.83 -6.39 -15.55
CA PRO A 80 -0.37 -6.59 -15.53
C PRO A 80 0.41 -5.29 -15.27
N GLY A 81 -0.06 -4.17 -15.83
CA GLY A 81 0.52 -2.85 -15.59
C GLY A 81 0.31 -2.36 -14.16
N ILE A 82 -0.81 -2.74 -13.53
CA ILE A 82 -1.05 -2.47 -12.11
C ILE A 82 -0.03 -3.24 -11.25
N ALA A 83 0.20 -4.53 -11.51
CA ALA A 83 1.21 -5.32 -10.80
C ALA A 83 2.58 -4.64 -10.87
N LEU A 84 3.04 -4.33 -12.08
CA LEU A 84 4.32 -3.65 -12.28
C LEU A 84 4.38 -2.28 -11.59
N ALA A 85 3.32 -1.47 -11.68
CA ALA A 85 3.31 -0.15 -11.05
C ALA A 85 3.39 -0.25 -9.53
N LEU A 86 2.72 -1.24 -8.91
CA LEU A 86 2.78 -1.46 -7.47
C LEU A 86 4.19 -1.87 -7.04
N ASP A 87 4.86 -2.75 -7.77
CA ASP A 87 6.24 -3.17 -7.48
C ASP A 87 7.21 -1.98 -7.58
N LEU A 88 7.05 -1.14 -8.60
CA LEU A 88 7.86 0.07 -8.76
C LEU A 88 7.61 1.09 -7.63
N LEU A 89 6.36 1.20 -7.16
CA LEU A 89 6.04 2.07 -6.02
C LEU A 89 6.67 1.55 -4.73
N ASP A 90 6.66 0.23 -4.50
CA ASP A 90 7.34 -0.37 -3.36
C ASP A 90 8.85 -0.11 -3.41
N GLU A 91 9.48 -0.27 -4.58
CA GLU A 91 10.90 -0.01 -4.76
C GLU A 91 11.25 1.46 -4.49
N ILE A 92 10.43 2.40 -4.97
CA ILE A 92 10.58 3.83 -4.66
C ILE A 92 10.46 4.09 -3.16
N ASP A 93 9.48 3.47 -2.49
CA ASP A 93 9.28 3.61 -1.05
C ASP A 93 10.49 3.06 -0.26
N ALA A 94 11.05 1.91 -0.69
CA ALA A 94 12.25 1.31 -0.13
C ALA A 94 13.49 2.20 -0.30
N LEU A 95 13.75 2.71 -1.51
CA LEU A 95 14.87 3.60 -1.80
C LEU A 95 14.79 4.93 -1.01
N ARG A 96 13.57 5.46 -0.85
CA ARG A 96 13.33 6.66 -0.03
C ARG A 96 13.51 6.41 1.46
N ALA A 97 13.27 5.19 1.94
CA ALA A 97 13.52 4.84 3.33
C ALA A 97 15.02 4.88 3.64
N VAL A 98 15.87 4.34 2.75
CA VAL A 98 17.33 4.37 2.91
C VAL A 98 17.85 5.80 2.98
N THR A 99 17.45 6.66 2.03
CA THR A 99 17.92 8.06 2.00
C THR A 99 17.53 8.85 3.25
N ARG A 100 16.38 8.53 3.88
CA ARG A 100 15.95 9.16 5.14
C ARG A 100 16.62 8.56 6.37
N ALA A 101 17.03 7.29 6.32
CA ALA A 101 17.71 6.59 7.41
C ALA A 101 19.20 6.95 7.52
N THR A 102 19.75 7.71 6.57
CA THR A 102 21.12 8.25 6.63
C THR A 102 21.11 9.64 7.28
N PRO A 103 21.26 9.78 8.62
CA PRO A 103 21.59 11.07 9.20
C PRO A 103 22.95 11.51 8.64
N ALA A 104 23.03 12.78 8.25
CA ALA A 104 24.20 13.40 7.64
C ALA A 104 25.45 13.33 8.54
N ALA A 105 26.26 12.28 8.40
CA ALA A 105 27.60 12.19 8.97
C ALA A 105 28.66 12.79 8.03
N HIS A 106 28.39 13.98 7.46
CA HIS A 106 29.33 14.71 6.58
C HIS A 106 29.31 16.23 6.84
N ARG A 107 29.35 16.63 8.11
CA ARG A 107 29.84 17.92 8.62
C ARG A 107 30.53 17.53 9.94
N GLU A 108 31.84 17.59 10.13
CA GLU A 108 32.77 18.70 9.98
C GLU A 108 34.21 18.13 9.83
N SER A 109 34.88 18.48 8.74
CA SER A 109 36.34 18.59 8.72
C SER A 109 36.67 19.76 7.82
N GLY A 110 36.27 20.95 8.30
CA GLY A 110 36.93 22.17 7.88
C GLY A 110 38.36 22.13 8.44
N PRO A 111 39.39 22.40 7.63
CA PRO A 111 40.75 22.48 8.16
C PRO A 111 40.81 23.65 9.17
N PRO A 112 41.43 23.50 10.35
CA PRO A 112 41.70 24.65 11.19
C PRO A 112 42.70 25.56 10.45
N ALA A 113 42.19 26.65 9.89
CA ALA A 113 42.98 27.79 9.46
C ALA A 113 43.24 28.70 10.67
N GLY A 114 44.50 28.92 11.00
CA GLY A 114 44.90 30.00 11.90
C GLY A 114 46.31 29.86 12.46
N PRO A 115 47.26 30.74 12.13
CA PRO A 115 48.60 30.77 12.72
C PRO A 115 48.61 31.55 14.04
N ALA A 116 49.50 31.16 14.96
CA ALA A 116 50.01 31.98 16.06
C ALA A 116 51.53 31.78 16.15
#